data_AF-A0A0C2JVW5-F1
#
_entry.id   AF-A0A0C2JVW5-F1
#
_cell.length_a   1.000
_cell.length_b   1.000
_cell.length_c   1.000
_cell.angle_alpha   90.00
_cell.angle_beta   90.00
_cell.angle_gamma   90.00
#
_symmetry.space_group_name_H-M   'P 1'
#
loop_
_entity.id
_entity.type
_entity.pdbx_description
1 polymer ?
#
loop_
_entity_poly.entity_id
_entity_poly.type
_entity_poly.pdbx_seq_one_letter_code
_entity_poly.pdbx_strand_id
1 'polypeptide(L)' 'MKTIICNSLQSFWDMAENDLLINLDVHCVFPTSEHLQKFIINSQEKYQIRSISFTSAFL' A
#
# COMPACT_ATOMS: atom_id res chain seq x y z
N MET A 1 -4.66 9.42 -14.11
CA MET A 1 -3.90 9.07 -12.89
C MET A 1 -3.74 7.56 -12.85
N LYS A 2 -2.58 7.04 -12.47
CA LYS A 2 -2.32 5.60 -12.39
C LYS A 2 -2.39 5.17 -10.92
N THR A 3 -3.20 4.15 -10.63
CA THR A 3 -3.25 3.51 -9.32
C THR A 3 -2.60 2.13 -9.43
N ILE A 4 -1.67 1.82 -8.54
CA ILE A 4 -1.05 0.51 -8.43
C ILE A 4 -1.90 -0.35 -7.49
N ILE A 5 -2.27 -1.54 -7.96
CA ILE A 5 -2.98 -2.53 -7.15
C ILE A 5 -1.95 -3.48 -6.53
N CYS A 6 -1.83 -3.47 -5.22
CA CYS A 6 -1.04 -4.45 -4.47
C CYS A 6 -1.97 -5.54 -3.96
N ASN A 7 -1.78 -6.77 -4.43
CA ASN A 7 -2.62 -7.93 -4.10
C ASN A 7 -2.11 -8.77 -2.93
N SER A 8 -0.94 -8.42 -2.40
CA SER A 8 -0.37 -9.03 -1.19
C SER A 8 0.50 -8.03 -0.44
N LEU A 9 0.70 -8.27 0.86
CA LEU A 9 1.64 -7.49 1.67
C LEU A 9 3.07 -7.57 1.11
N GLN A 10 3.47 -8.74 0.61
CA GLN A 10 4.79 -8.94 0.01
C GLN A 10 4.99 -8.05 -1.22
N SER A 11 4.03 -8.07 -2.16
CA SER A 11 4.10 -7.23 -3.35
C SER A 11 4.18 -5.73 -3.04
N PHE A 12 3.50 -5.30 -1.97
CA PHE A 12 3.57 -3.91 -1.52
C PHE A 12 4.99 -3.54 -1.10
N TRP A 13 5.62 -4.35 -0.24
CA TRP A 13 6.98 -4.09 0.23
C TRP A 13 8.01 -4.20 -0.88
N ASP A 14 7.94 -5.25 -1.71
CA ASP A 14 8.86 -5.43 -2.84
C ASP A 14 8.83 -4.21 -3.77
N MET A 15 7.63 -3.70 -4.10
CA MET A 15 7.52 -2.52 -4.95
C MET A 15 7.96 -1.24 -4.25
N ALA A 16 7.68 -1.09 -2.96
CA ALA A 16 8.11 0.07 -2.17
C ALA A 16 9.64 0.13 -2.03
N GLU A 17 10.28 -1.01 -1.75
CA GLU A 17 11.73 -1.12 -1.59
C GLU A 17 12.50 -0.95 -2.92
N ASN A 18 11.83 -1.18 -4.06
CA ASN A 18 12.39 -0.94 -5.40
C ASN A 18 11.97 0.42 -5.99
N ASP A 19 11.51 1.37 -5.17
CA ASP A 19 11.13 2.74 -5.58
C ASP A 19 10.01 2.81 -6.65
N LEU A 20 9.24 1.73 -6.83
CA LEU A 20 8.21 1.63 -7.87
C LEU A 20 6.89 2.32 -7.50
N LEU A 21 6.75 2.79 -6.25
CA LEU A 21 5.52 3.40 -5.73
C LEU A 21 5.62 4.92 -5.51
N ILE A 22 6.77 5.53 -5.85
CA ILE A 22 7.03 6.96 -5.64
C ILE A 22 6.02 7.82 -6.40
N ASN A 23 5.39 8.76 -5.70
CA ASN A 23 4.37 9.68 -6.21
C ASN A 23 3.15 8.99 -6.85
N LEU A 24 2.90 7.71 -6.55
CA LEU A 24 1.76 6.95 -7.06
C LEU A 24 0.67 6.77 -6.00
N ASP A 25 -0.56 6.58 -6.47
CA ASP A 25 -1.66 6.10 -5.64
C ASP A 25 -1.60 4.57 -5.56
N VAL A 26 -1.68 4.01 -4.35
CA VAL A 26 -1.60 2.57 -4.11
C VAL A 26 -2.90 2.09 -3.48
N HIS A 27 -3.44 0.99 -4.01
CA HIS A 27 -4.62 0.33 -3.47
C HIS A 27 -4.29 -1.11 -3.09
N CYS A 28 -4.38 -1.41 -1.80
CA CYS A 28 -4.13 -2.72 -1.22
C CYS A 28 -5.41 -3.55 -1.22
N VAL A 29 -5.40 -4.68 -1.93
CA VAL A 29 -6.57 -5.57 -2.10
C VAL A 29 -6.43 -6.91 -1.37
N PHE A 30 -5.66 -6.93 -0.28
CA PHE A 30 -5.45 -8.10 0.58
C PHE A 30 -6.04 -7.89 1.98
N PRO A 31 -6.37 -8.97 2.72
CA PRO A 31 -6.86 -8.85 4.10
C PRO A 31 -5.88 -8.06 4.97
N THR A 32 -6.38 -7.06 5.68
CA THR A 32 -5.57 -6.24 6.59
C THR A 32 -6.31 -6.02 7.90
N SER A 33 -5.61 -6.21 9.03
CA SER A 33 -6.09 -5.74 10.32
C SER A 33 -5.87 -4.23 10.44
N GLU A 34 -6.57 -3.56 11.35
CA GLU A 34 -6.32 -2.13 11.61
C GLU A 34 -4.86 -1.83 11.97
N HIS A 35 -4.23 -2.74 12.71
CA HIS A 35 -2.82 -2.61 13.07
C HIS A 35 -1.92 -2.66 11.83
N LEU A 36 -2.19 -3.59 10.91
CA LEU A 36 -1.44 -3.70 9.66
C LEU A 36 -1.69 -2.50 8.74
N GLN A 37 -2.93 -2.00 8.65
CA GLN A 37 -3.23 -0.79 7.89
C GLN A 37 -2.45 0.41 8.43
N LYS A 38 -2.43 0.62 9.75
CA LYS A 38 -1.64 1.68 10.39
C LYS A 38 -0.15 1.54 10.06
N PHE A 39 0.39 0.31 10.12
CA PHE A 39 1.78 0.05 9.80
C PHE A 39 2.12 0.41 8.34
N ILE A 40 1.26 0.03 7.39
CA ILE A 40 1.41 0.36 5.97
C ILE A 40 1.29 1.87 5.74
N ILE A 41 0.29 2.54 6.33
CA ILE A 41 0.09 4.00 6.20
C ILE A 41 1.30 4.75 6.77
N ASN A 42 1.86 4.32 7.91
CA ASN A 42 3.05 4.95 8.49
C ASN A 42 4.28 4.87 7.58
N SER A 43 4.31 3.92 6.64
CA SER A 43 5.38 3.81 5.65
C SER A 43 5.22 4.76 4.45
N GLN A 44 4.06 5.42 4.30
CA GLN A 44 3.73 6.26 3.15
C GLN A 44 4.77 7.37 2.92
N GLU A 45 5.17 8.08 3.98
CA GLU A 45 6.16 9.16 3.88
C GLU A 45 7.54 8.62 3.51
N LYS A 46 7.97 7.51 4.15
CA LYS A 46 9.25 6.86 3.89
C LYS A 46 9.43 6.51 2.41
N TYR A 47 8.39 5.97 1.78
CA TYR A 47 8.43 5.52 0.39
C TYR A 47 7.86 6.54 -0.61
N GLN A 48 7.60 7.77 -0.15
CA GLN A 48 7.07 8.88 -0.97
C GLN A 48 5.81 8.48 -1.76
N ILE A 49 4.95 7.67 -1.15
CA ILE A 49 3.71 7.21 -1.76
C ILE A 49 2.69 8.35 -1.67
N ARG A 50 1.98 8.63 -2.77
CA ARG A 50 1.03 9.76 -2.83
C ARG A 50 -0.20 9.53 -1.97
N SER A 51 -0.78 8.33 -2.08
CA SER A 51 -1.89 7.91 -1.24
C SER A 51 -1.94 6.39 -1.13
N ILE A 52 -2.39 5.89 0.02
CA ILE A 52 -2.64 4.47 0.25
C ILE A 52 -4.10 4.30 0.63
N SER A 53 -4.75 3.33 -0.03
CA SER A 53 -6.13 2.93 0.27
C SER A 53 -6.22 1.41 0.36
N PHE A 54 -7.26 0.93 1.03
CA PHE A 54 -7.46 -0.49 1.27
C PHE A 54 -8.84 -0.89 0.79
N THR A 55 -8.96 -2.09 0.23
CA THR A 55 -10.27 -2.72 0.12
C THR A 55 -10.72 -3.15 1.51
N SER A 56 -11.96 -2.86 1.87
CA SER A 56 -12.65 -3.46 3.01
C SER A 56 -12.96 -4.93 2.72
N ALA A 57 -11.92 -5.73 2.53
CA ALA A 57 -12.06 -7.15 2.26
C ALA A 57 -12.18 -7.87 3.61
N PHE A 58 -13.41 -8.36 3.85
CA PHE A 58 -13.85 -9.18 4.99
C PHE A 58 -14.22 -8.38 6.26
N LEU A 59 -15.49 -7.94 6.28
CA LEU A 59 -16.32 -7.87 7.49
C LEU A 59 -16.50 -9.27 8.07
#